data_AF-A0A3M9ZXX9-F1
#
_entry.id   AF-A0A3M9ZXX9-F1
#
_cell.length_a   1.000
_cell.length_b   1.000
_cell.length_c   1.000
_cell.angle_alpha   90.00
_cell.angle_beta   90.00
_cell.angle_gamma   90.00
#
_symmetry.space_group_name_H-M   'P 1'
#
loop_
_entity.id
_entity.type
_entity.pdbx_description
1 polymer ?
#
loop_
_entity_poly.entity_id
_entity_poly.type
_entity_poly.pdbx_seq_one_letter_code
_entity_poly.pdbx_strand_id
1 'polypeptide(L)'
;LDAKRYPGFFAWVIPSGGGRGKVGVAGCGIDAPAALRELLGGRGGHSELRRVSAPIWVGGHADTFVDGRTVYAGDAAGQAKPTTGGGILSCGMGGVMAGRAVSAFLESGDAAALDSYRGEWEAMFGAEFRSQLAARALLGGMGNASLDALVAAVTPEVAAAAASGAGFDFHAGAIARALGARGAAGLLRRMPPGDVARLMAAAIGKV
;
A
#
# COMPACT_ATOMS: atom_id res chain seq x y z
N LEU A 1 -8.89 6.44 8.98
CA LEU A 1 -9.19 5.06 8.52
C LEU A 1 -10.60 4.75 8.96
N ASP A 2 -11.42 4.09 8.14
CA ASP A 2 -12.77 3.68 8.53
C ASP A 2 -13.03 2.29 7.95
N ALA A 3 -12.97 1.27 8.80
CA ALA A 3 -13.11 -0.13 8.42
C ALA A 3 -14.53 -0.48 7.95
N LYS A 4 -15.53 0.37 8.25
CA LYS A 4 -16.91 0.17 7.78
C LYS A 4 -17.14 0.83 6.42
N ARG A 5 -16.67 2.06 6.24
CA ARG A 5 -16.88 2.82 4.98
C ARG A 5 -15.88 2.44 3.89
N TYR A 6 -14.63 2.14 4.28
CA TYR A 6 -13.50 1.89 3.39
C TYR A 6 -12.76 0.61 3.80
N PRO A 7 -13.45 -0.55 3.89
CA PRO A 7 -12.87 -1.80 4.38
C PRO A 7 -11.60 -2.15 3.59
N GLY A 8 -10.50 -2.36 4.30
CA GLY A 8 -9.21 -2.70 3.71
C GLY A 8 -8.50 -1.57 2.97
N PHE A 9 -8.97 -0.32 3.02
CA PHE A 9 -8.28 0.83 2.44
C PHE A 9 -8.67 2.15 3.15
N PHE A 10 -8.74 3.27 2.42
CA PHE A 10 -9.01 4.59 2.99
C PHE A 10 -9.55 5.58 1.96
N ALA A 11 -9.98 6.74 2.47
CA ALA A 11 -10.27 7.94 1.69
C ALA A 11 -9.13 8.96 1.81
N TRP A 12 -8.94 9.77 0.78
CA TRP A 12 -7.89 10.79 0.73
C TRP A 12 -8.37 12.09 0.10
N VAL A 13 -7.69 13.18 0.45
CA VAL A 13 -7.81 14.51 -0.16
C VAL A 13 -6.41 15.04 -0.39
N ILE A 14 -6.07 15.34 -1.64
CA ILE A 14 -4.78 15.90 -2.06
C ILE A 14 -5.03 17.29 -2.65
N PRO A 15 -4.78 18.37 -1.88
CA PRO A 15 -4.89 19.73 -2.38
C PRO A 15 -3.91 19.99 -3.52
N SER A 16 -4.34 20.70 -4.56
CA SER A 16 -3.51 21.11 -5.70
C SER A 16 -3.47 22.64 -5.88
N GLY A 17 -3.95 23.40 -4.90
CA GLY A 17 -4.01 24.86 -4.93
C GLY A 17 -5.19 25.44 -5.73
N GLY A 18 -5.50 26.72 -5.47
CA GLY A 18 -6.59 27.45 -6.16
C GLY A 18 -7.97 26.85 -5.92
N GLY A 19 -8.24 26.35 -4.71
CA GLY A 19 -9.51 25.68 -4.37
C GLY A 19 -9.71 24.32 -5.04
N ARG A 20 -8.69 23.76 -5.69
CA ARG A 20 -8.74 22.44 -6.35
C ARG A 20 -8.03 21.38 -5.53
N GLY A 21 -8.47 20.15 -5.67
CA GLY A 21 -7.82 18.98 -5.10
C GLY A 21 -8.37 17.69 -5.69
N LYS A 22 -7.62 16.61 -5.50
CA LYS A 22 -8.07 15.25 -5.82
C LYS A 22 -8.67 14.63 -4.57
N VAL A 23 -9.92 14.21 -4.64
CA VAL A 23 -10.61 13.48 -3.58
C VAL A 23 -10.87 12.07 -4.06
N GLY A 24 -10.59 11.08 -3.22
CA GLY A 24 -10.80 9.68 -3.59
C GLY A 24 -11.12 8.80 -2.40
N VAL A 25 -11.70 7.65 -2.72
CA VAL A 25 -12.05 6.58 -1.78
C VAL A 25 -11.71 5.25 -2.44
N ALA A 26 -11.33 4.27 -1.65
CA ALA A 26 -11.33 2.88 -2.07
C ALA A 26 -11.66 1.97 -0.88
N GLY A 27 -12.07 0.74 -1.18
CA GLY A 27 -12.40 -0.28 -0.19
C GLY A 27 -12.81 -1.57 -0.89
N CYS A 28 -12.65 -2.69 -0.21
CA CYS A 28 -13.04 -4.01 -0.73
C CYS A 28 -14.57 -4.13 -0.76
N GLY A 29 -15.13 -4.41 -1.94
CA GLY A 29 -16.56 -4.70 -2.09
C GLY A 29 -17.50 -3.50 -1.91
N ILE A 30 -17.00 -2.27 -2.01
CA ILE A 30 -17.83 -1.05 -1.88
C ILE A 30 -18.32 -0.52 -3.22
N ASP A 31 -19.46 0.18 -3.22
CA ASP A 31 -19.83 1.12 -4.28
C ASP A 31 -18.98 2.39 -4.12
N ALA A 32 -17.81 2.42 -4.77
CA ALA A 32 -16.89 3.54 -4.68
C ALA A 32 -17.50 4.88 -5.15
N PRO A 33 -18.28 4.95 -6.25
CA PRO A 33 -19.03 6.15 -6.60
C PRO A 33 -19.99 6.66 -5.51
N ALA A 34 -20.76 5.77 -4.85
CA ALA A 34 -21.65 6.16 -3.76
C ALA A 34 -20.88 6.62 -2.52
N ALA A 35 -19.84 5.89 -2.11
CA ALA A 35 -18.99 6.26 -0.99
C ALA A 35 -18.30 7.61 -1.20
N LEU A 36 -17.88 7.92 -2.43
CA LEU A 36 -17.32 9.23 -2.78
C LEU A 36 -18.37 10.34 -2.68
N ARG A 37 -19.60 10.11 -3.16
CA ARG A 37 -20.70 11.08 -2.99
C ARG A 37 -20.99 11.35 -1.52
N GLU A 38 -21.01 10.32 -0.68
CA GLU A 38 -21.22 10.47 0.76
C GLU A 38 -20.09 11.28 1.41
N LEU A 39 -18.82 11.00 1.06
CA LEU A 39 -17.67 11.75 1.56
C LEU A 39 -17.73 13.25 1.21
N LEU A 40 -18.30 13.56 0.04
CA LEU A 40 -18.47 14.93 -0.44
C LEU A 40 -19.74 15.60 0.09
N GLY A 41 -20.75 14.82 0.48
CA GLY A 41 -22.11 15.26 0.87
C GLY A 41 -22.20 16.19 2.09
N GLY A 42 -21.09 16.46 2.78
CA GLY A 42 -21.01 17.42 3.89
C GLY A 42 -19.97 18.53 3.72
N ARG A 43 -19.35 18.66 2.53
CA ARG A 43 -18.18 19.53 2.31
C ARG A 43 -18.48 20.86 1.60
N GLY A 44 -19.76 21.20 1.45
CA GLY A 44 -20.21 22.41 0.75
C GLY A 44 -20.23 22.27 -0.77
N GLY A 45 -20.40 23.41 -1.46
CA GLY A 45 -20.47 23.47 -2.92
C GLY A 45 -19.14 23.06 -3.56
N HIS A 46 -19.19 22.09 -4.47
CA HIS A 46 -18.04 21.63 -5.24
C HIS A 46 -18.49 21.29 -6.66
N SER A 47 -17.54 21.33 -7.61
CA SER A 47 -17.75 20.87 -8.98
C SER A 47 -16.76 19.74 -9.30
N GLU A 48 -17.25 18.73 -10.00
CA GLU A 48 -16.42 17.62 -10.47
C GLU A 48 -15.83 17.97 -11.83
N LEU A 49 -14.50 18.10 -11.90
CA LEU A 49 -13.79 18.35 -13.16
C LEU A 49 -13.51 17.06 -13.93
N ARG A 50 -13.21 15.98 -13.21
CA ARG A 50 -12.88 14.67 -13.78
C ARG A 50 -13.08 13.58 -12.75
N ARG A 51 -13.66 12.46 -13.16
CA ARG A 51 -13.78 11.22 -12.37
C ARG A 51 -13.01 10.10 -13.04
N VAL A 52 -12.30 9.33 -12.22
CA VAL A 52 -11.59 8.11 -12.64
C VAL A 52 -11.92 7.02 -11.63
N SER A 53 -12.08 5.80 -12.10
CA SER A 53 -12.27 4.61 -11.26
C SER A 53 -11.46 3.47 -11.86
N ALA A 54 -10.68 2.81 -11.01
CA ALA A 54 -9.83 1.70 -11.38
C ALA A 54 -9.68 0.75 -10.18
N PRO A 55 -9.52 -0.56 -10.41
CA PRO A 55 -9.12 -1.47 -9.34
C PRO A 55 -7.70 -1.12 -8.84
N ILE A 56 -7.46 -1.35 -7.55
CA ILE A 56 -6.14 -1.16 -6.92
C ILE A 56 -5.65 -2.53 -6.45
N TRP A 57 -4.54 -2.99 -7.01
CA TRP A 57 -3.88 -4.20 -6.54
C TRP A 57 -3.05 -3.89 -5.28
N VAL A 58 -3.29 -4.66 -4.22
CA VAL A 58 -2.67 -4.48 -2.90
C VAL A 58 -2.12 -5.80 -2.33
N GLY A 59 -2.04 -6.85 -3.17
CA GLY A 59 -1.58 -8.18 -2.79
C GLY A 59 -0.06 -8.33 -2.73
N GLY A 60 0.70 -7.28 -3.06
CA GLY A 60 2.16 -7.38 -3.24
C GLY A 60 2.54 -7.76 -4.66
N HIS A 61 3.82 -8.00 -4.90
CA HIS A 61 4.29 -8.32 -6.24
C HIS A 61 3.91 -9.74 -6.67
N ALA A 62 3.80 -9.98 -7.97
CA ALA A 62 3.59 -11.30 -8.52
C ALA A 62 4.79 -12.23 -8.26
N ASP A 63 4.53 -13.54 -8.18
CA ASP A 63 5.59 -14.54 -8.07
C ASP A 63 6.42 -14.67 -9.35
N THR A 64 5.90 -14.22 -10.49
CA THR A 64 6.56 -14.33 -11.79
C THR A 64 6.56 -12.97 -12.49
N PHE A 65 7.75 -12.46 -12.82
CA PHE A 65 7.93 -11.22 -13.58
C PHE A 65 8.19 -11.49 -15.07
N VAL A 66 8.68 -12.68 -15.40
CA VAL A 66 9.03 -13.09 -16.76
C VAL A 66 8.41 -14.46 -17.02
N ASP A 67 7.67 -14.58 -18.12
CA ASP A 67 7.08 -15.83 -18.58
C ASP A 67 7.36 -16.00 -20.08
N GLY A 68 8.36 -16.83 -20.39
CA GLY A 68 8.85 -17.03 -21.75
C GLY A 68 9.31 -15.74 -22.41
N ARG A 69 8.49 -15.20 -23.32
CA ARG A 69 8.76 -13.95 -24.07
C ARG A 69 7.99 -12.74 -23.53
N THR A 70 7.26 -12.90 -22.43
CA THR A 70 6.46 -11.84 -21.81
C THR A 70 7.16 -11.36 -20.55
N VAL A 71 7.32 -10.04 -20.42
CA VAL A 71 7.86 -9.38 -19.22
C VAL A 71 6.78 -8.48 -18.64
N TYR A 72 6.45 -8.70 -17.37
CA TYR A 72 5.47 -7.93 -16.62
C TYR A 72 6.19 -6.88 -15.77
N ALA A 73 5.72 -5.64 -15.80
CA ALA A 73 6.27 -4.57 -14.97
C ALA A 73 5.16 -3.65 -14.44
N GLY A 74 5.46 -2.91 -13.39
CA GLY A 74 4.54 -1.99 -12.76
C GLY A 74 3.33 -2.69 -12.14
N ASP A 75 2.15 -2.12 -12.31
CA ASP A 75 0.90 -2.66 -11.74
C ASP A 75 0.63 -4.08 -12.25
N ALA A 76 1.02 -4.42 -13.48
CA ALA A 76 0.87 -5.76 -14.04
C ALA A 76 1.74 -6.81 -13.31
N ALA A 77 2.84 -6.39 -12.69
CA ALA A 77 3.69 -7.23 -11.84
C ALA A 77 3.37 -7.07 -10.35
N GLY A 78 2.29 -6.36 -9.99
CA GLY A 78 1.89 -6.12 -8.60
C GLY A 78 2.84 -5.19 -7.84
N GLN A 79 3.58 -4.32 -8.54
CA GLN A 79 4.64 -3.50 -7.94
C GLN A 79 4.15 -2.22 -7.28
N ALA A 80 2.84 -2.08 -7.05
CA ALA A 80 2.28 -1.01 -6.23
C ALA A 80 2.35 -1.37 -4.74
N LYS A 81 2.63 -0.37 -3.88
CA LYS A 81 2.74 -0.56 -2.42
C LYS A 81 1.48 -1.20 -1.82
N PRO A 82 1.56 -2.34 -1.11
CA PRO A 82 0.40 -2.98 -0.48
C PRO A 82 -0.39 -2.08 0.48
N THR A 83 0.28 -1.16 1.16
CA THR A 83 -0.37 -0.29 2.17
C THR A 83 -1.16 0.86 1.55
N THR A 84 -0.68 1.46 0.46
CA THR A 84 -1.23 2.72 -0.07
C THR A 84 -1.71 2.65 -1.51
N GLY A 85 -1.43 1.55 -2.23
CA GLY A 85 -1.65 1.45 -3.68
C GLY A 85 -0.76 2.40 -4.50
N GLY A 86 0.17 3.12 -3.85
CA GLY A 86 1.09 4.02 -4.54
C GLY A 86 2.17 3.22 -5.26
N GLY A 87 2.30 3.40 -6.58
CA GLY A 87 3.25 2.66 -7.41
C GLY A 87 4.27 3.51 -8.16
N ILE A 88 4.22 4.85 -8.13
CA ILE A 88 5.02 5.69 -9.02
C ILE A 88 6.51 5.31 -9.02
N LEU A 89 7.14 5.19 -7.83
CA LEU A 89 8.54 4.80 -7.73
C LEU A 89 8.74 3.31 -8.02
N SER A 90 8.07 2.41 -7.30
CA SER A 90 8.33 0.97 -7.36
C SER A 90 7.93 0.36 -8.70
N CYS A 91 6.84 0.80 -9.32
CA CYS A 91 6.44 0.44 -10.67
C CYS A 91 7.37 1.08 -11.71
N GLY A 92 7.73 2.36 -11.53
CA GLY A 92 8.64 3.07 -12.43
C GLY A 92 10.02 2.43 -12.48
N MET A 93 10.60 2.13 -11.32
CA MET A 93 11.86 1.38 -11.21
C MET A 93 11.73 -0.03 -11.79
N GLY A 94 10.58 -0.66 -11.58
CA GLY A 94 10.25 -1.93 -12.23
C GLY A 94 10.37 -1.85 -13.75
N GLY A 95 9.80 -0.81 -14.38
CA GLY A 95 9.93 -0.59 -15.82
C GLY A 95 11.38 -0.35 -16.27
N VAL A 96 12.17 0.41 -15.49
CA VAL A 96 13.59 0.65 -15.79
C VAL A 96 14.40 -0.65 -15.76
N MET A 97 14.25 -1.45 -14.70
CA MET A 97 14.96 -2.72 -14.54
C MET A 97 14.54 -3.74 -15.61
N ALA A 98 13.22 -3.83 -15.91
CA ALA A 98 12.71 -4.67 -16.99
C ALA A 98 13.31 -4.29 -18.35
N GLY A 99 13.38 -2.99 -18.67
CA GLY A 99 13.97 -2.51 -19.92
C GLY A 99 15.45 -2.87 -20.06
N ARG A 100 16.23 -2.78 -18.97
CA ARG A 100 17.64 -3.19 -18.94
C ARG A 100 17.81 -4.68 -19.19
N ALA A 101 17.01 -5.50 -18.50
CA ALA A 101 17.04 -6.95 -18.65
C ALA A 101 16.67 -7.39 -20.08
N VAL A 102 15.65 -6.76 -20.68
CA VAL A 102 15.28 -7.00 -22.09
C VAL A 102 16.40 -6.59 -23.04
N SER A 103 17.05 -5.44 -22.85
CA SER A 103 18.20 -5.01 -23.67
C SER A 103 19.34 -6.03 -23.60
N ALA A 104 19.71 -6.46 -22.40
CA ALA A 104 20.77 -7.44 -22.19
C ALA A 104 20.44 -8.80 -22.84
N PHE A 105 19.19 -9.25 -22.77
CA PHE A 105 18.72 -10.45 -23.47
C PHE A 105 18.84 -10.32 -25.00
N LEU A 106 18.44 -9.17 -25.56
CA LEU A 106 18.51 -8.94 -27.01
C LEU A 106 19.95 -8.89 -27.54
N GLU A 107 20.90 -8.40 -26.73
CA GLU A 107 22.33 -8.32 -27.08
C GLU A 107 23.05 -9.66 -26.95
N SER A 108 22.74 -10.42 -25.89
CA SER A 108 23.45 -11.67 -25.56
C SER A 108 22.78 -12.95 -26.10
N GLY A 109 21.46 -12.92 -26.31
CA GLY A 109 20.64 -14.10 -26.53
C GLY A 109 20.41 -14.97 -25.29
N ASP A 110 20.93 -14.58 -24.12
CA ASP A 110 20.84 -15.36 -22.88
C ASP A 110 19.55 -15.06 -22.12
N ALA A 111 18.64 -16.04 -22.07
CA ALA A 111 17.37 -15.92 -21.36
C ALA A 111 17.55 -15.62 -19.85
N ALA A 112 18.66 -16.03 -19.24
CA ALA A 112 18.95 -15.74 -17.83
C ALA A 112 19.12 -14.24 -17.56
N ALA A 113 19.41 -13.43 -18.59
CA ALA A 113 19.46 -11.98 -18.47
C ALA A 113 18.10 -11.38 -18.09
N LEU A 114 16.98 -12.00 -18.50
CA LEU A 114 15.63 -11.56 -18.13
C LEU A 114 15.34 -11.80 -16.64
N ASP A 115 15.88 -12.86 -16.05
CA ASP A 115 15.65 -13.22 -14.64
C ASP A 115 16.33 -12.24 -13.67
N SER A 116 17.37 -11.52 -14.12
CA SER A 116 18.05 -10.48 -13.33
C SER A 116 17.09 -9.40 -12.83
N TYR A 117 16.07 -9.06 -13.63
CA TYR A 117 15.09 -8.04 -13.33
C TYR A 117 14.38 -8.29 -11.98
N ARG A 118 13.90 -9.53 -11.78
CA ARG A 118 13.20 -9.87 -10.54
C ARG A 118 14.11 -9.71 -9.34
N GLY A 119 15.33 -10.22 -9.44
CA GLY A 119 16.32 -10.15 -8.36
C GLY A 119 16.65 -8.71 -7.97
N GLU A 120 16.89 -7.84 -8.95
CA GLU A 120 17.15 -6.41 -8.72
C GLU A 120 15.98 -5.71 -8.03
N TRP A 121 14.76 -5.98 -8.49
CA TRP A 121 13.56 -5.38 -7.90
C TRP A 121 13.32 -5.88 -6.47
N GLU A 122 13.43 -7.19 -6.24
CA GLU A 122 13.26 -7.80 -4.91
C GLU A 122 14.33 -7.34 -3.93
N ALA A 123 15.57 -7.13 -4.39
CA ALA A 123 16.65 -6.57 -3.58
C ALA A 123 16.33 -5.15 -3.09
N MET A 124 15.66 -4.34 -3.92
CA MET A 124 15.30 -2.96 -3.58
C MET A 124 14.00 -2.86 -2.76
N PHE A 125 12.97 -3.61 -3.12
CA PHE A 125 11.61 -3.42 -2.58
C PHE A 125 11.04 -4.62 -1.81
N GLY A 126 11.62 -5.82 -1.94
CA GLY A 126 11.02 -7.04 -1.42
C GLY A 126 10.80 -7.04 0.10
N ALA A 127 11.79 -6.59 0.87
CA ALA A 127 11.67 -6.49 2.33
C ALA A 127 10.60 -5.47 2.77
N GLU A 128 10.52 -4.36 2.05
CA GLU A 128 9.51 -3.32 2.27
C GLU A 128 8.11 -3.86 1.97
N PHE A 129 7.93 -4.55 0.84
CA PHE A 129 6.63 -5.13 0.45
C PHE A 129 6.14 -6.18 1.45
N ARG A 130 7.01 -7.07 1.94
CA ARG A 130 6.66 -8.03 3.00
C ARG A 130 6.20 -7.33 4.27
N SER A 131 6.91 -6.27 4.69
CA SER A 131 6.55 -5.48 5.88
C SER A 131 5.21 -4.78 5.70
N GLN A 132 4.95 -4.25 4.50
CA GLN A 132 3.68 -3.60 4.16
C GLN A 132 2.51 -4.58 4.10
N LEU A 133 2.71 -5.81 3.61
CA LEU A 133 1.69 -6.86 3.65
C LEU A 133 1.32 -7.23 5.09
N ALA A 134 2.31 -7.38 5.97
CA ALA A 134 2.07 -7.63 7.39
C ALA A 134 1.29 -6.47 8.06
N ALA A 135 1.69 -5.22 7.79
CA ALA A 135 0.97 -4.05 8.28
C ALA A 135 -0.47 -3.99 7.77
N ARG A 136 -0.69 -4.33 6.49
CA ARG A 136 -2.02 -4.41 5.88
C ARG A 136 -2.89 -5.47 6.53
N ALA A 137 -2.37 -6.68 6.73
CA ALA A 137 -3.08 -7.76 7.41
C ALA A 137 -3.51 -7.34 8.83
N LEU A 138 -2.62 -6.64 9.55
CA LEU A 138 -2.89 -6.13 10.89
C LEU A 138 -3.97 -5.04 10.90
N LEU A 139 -3.85 -4.02 10.05
CA LEU A 139 -4.82 -2.93 9.98
C LEU A 139 -6.17 -3.39 9.43
N GLY A 140 -6.18 -4.32 8.47
CA GLY A 140 -7.40 -4.90 7.89
C GLY A 140 -8.19 -5.75 8.89
N GLY A 141 -7.52 -6.28 9.91
CA GLY A 141 -8.17 -7.01 11.00
C GLY A 141 -8.84 -6.12 12.05
N MET A 142 -8.59 -4.80 12.06
CA MET A 142 -9.06 -3.90 13.13
C MET A 142 -10.41 -3.27 12.83
N GLY A 143 -11.27 -3.20 13.86
CA GLY A 143 -12.45 -2.33 13.86
C GLY A 143 -12.12 -0.85 14.11
N ASN A 144 -13.10 0.05 13.86
CA ASN A 144 -12.93 1.50 14.00
C ASN A 144 -12.40 1.91 15.39
N ALA A 145 -12.89 1.32 16.48
CA ALA A 145 -12.43 1.68 17.83
C ALA A 145 -10.92 1.44 18.02
N SER A 146 -10.39 0.34 17.48
CA SER A 146 -8.96 0.03 17.54
C SER A 146 -8.14 0.94 16.62
N LEU A 147 -8.67 1.24 15.43
CA LEU A 147 -8.05 2.18 14.49
C LEU A 147 -7.98 3.60 15.06
N ASP A 148 -9.04 4.06 15.71
CA ASP A 148 -9.10 5.37 16.36
C ASP A 148 -8.09 5.46 17.51
N ALA A 149 -8.00 4.41 18.34
CA ALA A 149 -7.01 4.33 19.41
C ALA A 149 -5.57 4.32 18.87
N LEU A 150 -5.32 3.63 17.75
CA LEU A 150 -4.03 3.62 17.07
C LEU A 150 -3.67 5.02 16.55
N VAL A 151 -4.59 5.67 15.84
CA VAL A 151 -4.37 7.02 15.30
C VAL A 151 -4.13 8.03 16.43
N ALA A 152 -4.91 7.96 17.51
CA ALA A 152 -4.74 8.82 18.68
C ALA A 152 -3.38 8.63 19.40
N ALA A 153 -2.77 7.44 19.28
CA ALA A 153 -1.44 7.17 19.81
C ALA A 153 -0.30 7.74 18.94
N VAL A 154 -0.57 8.08 17.67
CA VAL A 154 0.39 8.73 16.77
C VAL A 154 0.35 10.24 17.01
N THR A 155 1.09 10.70 18.01
CA THR A 155 1.25 12.13 18.29
C THR A 155 2.13 12.82 17.23
N PRO A 156 2.13 14.16 17.12
CA PRO A 156 3.03 14.88 16.23
C PRO A 156 4.51 14.53 16.43
N GLU A 157 4.93 14.30 17.67
CA GLU A 157 6.30 13.89 18.01
C GLU A 157 6.61 12.48 17.48
N VAL A 158 5.67 11.55 17.66
CA VAL A 158 5.77 10.18 17.13
C VAL A 158 5.81 10.20 15.60
N ALA A 159 4.95 11.01 14.97
CA ALA A 159 4.92 11.19 13.53
C ALA A 159 6.22 11.81 13.00
N ALA A 160 6.76 12.83 13.65
CA ALA A 160 8.02 13.47 13.28
C ALA A 160 9.20 12.50 13.45
N ALA A 161 9.24 11.74 14.55
CA ALA A 161 10.25 10.71 14.78
C ALA A 161 10.17 9.58 13.74
N ALA A 162 8.95 9.19 13.35
CA ALA A 162 8.72 8.19 12.31
C ALA A 162 9.13 8.69 10.93
N ALA A 163 8.90 9.98 10.63
CA ALA A 163 9.27 10.62 9.36
C ALA A 163 10.79 10.87 9.24
N SER A 164 11.49 11.06 10.35
CA SER A 164 12.94 11.31 10.35
C SER A 164 13.72 10.14 9.75
N GLY A 165 14.37 10.37 8.61
CA GLY A 165 15.15 9.36 7.88
C GLY A 165 14.31 8.25 7.21
N ALA A 166 12.97 8.37 7.17
CA ALA A 166 12.14 7.49 6.35
C ALA A 166 12.04 8.04 4.93
N GLY A 167 12.35 7.21 3.93
CA GLY A 167 12.03 7.55 2.55
C GLY A 167 10.51 7.50 2.36
N PHE A 168 9.95 8.43 1.58
CA PHE A 168 8.51 8.46 1.26
C PHE A 168 8.02 7.11 0.70
N ASP A 169 8.90 6.36 0.04
CA ASP A 169 8.58 5.06 -0.53
C ASP A 169 8.85 3.84 0.37
N PHE A 170 9.45 4.06 1.54
CA PHE A 170 9.84 3.02 2.50
C PHE A 170 9.19 3.28 3.86
N HIS A 171 8.04 2.65 4.07
CA HIS A 171 7.17 2.88 5.21
C HIS A 171 7.54 1.99 6.41
N ALA A 172 8.25 0.87 6.22
CA ALA A 172 8.50 -0.11 7.28
C ALA A 172 9.16 0.51 8.53
N GLY A 173 10.21 1.31 8.33
CA GLY A 173 10.92 1.98 9.43
C GLY A 173 10.08 3.04 10.15
N ALA A 174 9.23 3.76 9.42
CA ALA A 174 8.30 4.73 10.01
C ALA A 174 7.23 4.04 10.86
N ILE A 175 6.63 2.97 10.33
CA ILE A 175 5.60 2.18 11.03
C ILE A 175 6.18 1.54 12.30
N ALA A 176 7.36 0.92 12.19
CA ALA A 176 8.00 0.28 13.34
C ALA A 176 8.32 1.27 14.46
N ARG A 177 8.80 2.48 14.12
CA ARG A 177 9.09 3.54 15.10
C ARG A 177 7.81 4.13 15.70
N ALA A 178 6.78 4.31 14.90
CA ALA A 178 5.50 4.83 15.38
C ALA A 178 4.82 3.87 16.36
N LEU A 179 4.89 2.56 16.08
CA LEU A 179 4.31 1.54 16.96
C LEU A 179 5.17 1.28 18.20
N GLY A 180 6.49 1.13 18.03
CA GLY A 180 7.41 0.69 19.09
C GLY A 180 7.00 -0.65 19.74
N ALA A 181 7.86 -1.22 20.59
CA ALA A 181 7.55 -2.49 21.27
C ALA A 181 6.37 -2.36 22.26
N ARG A 182 6.28 -1.22 22.96
CA ARG A 182 5.22 -0.95 23.95
C ARG A 182 3.89 -0.61 23.29
N GLY A 183 3.88 0.13 22.18
CA GLY A 183 2.66 0.43 21.45
C GLY A 183 2.13 -0.79 20.72
N ALA A 184 2.99 -1.62 20.12
CA ALA A 184 2.59 -2.91 19.56
C ALA A 184 1.97 -3.85 20.62
N ALA A 185 2.59 -4.01 21.79
CA ALA A 185 2.06 -4.83 22.88
C ALA A 185 0.81 -4.22 23.55
N GLY A 186 0.66 -2.90 23.52
CA GLY A 186 -0.54 -2.20 23.96
C GLY A 186 -1.69 -2.36 22.98
N LEU A 187 -1.41 -2.32 21.67
CA LEU A 187 -2.38 -2.59 20.62
C LEU A 187 -2.88 -4.02 20.68
N LEU A 188 -1.97 -5.00 20.74
CA LEU A 188 -2.34 -6.43 20.80
C LEU A 188 -3.24 -6.74 21.99
N ARG A 189 -3.01 -6.09 23.14
CA ARG A 189 -3.84 -6.23 24.35
C ARG A 189 -5.22 -5.57 24.26
N ARG A 190 -5.37 -4.56 23.41
CA ARG A 190 -6.61 -3.80 23.21
C ARG A 190 -7.42 -4.30 22.01
N MET A 191 -6.84 -5.18 21.19
CA MET A 191 -7.55 -5.82 20.10
C MET A 191 -8.57 -6.82 20.63
N PRO A 192 -9.80 -6.82 20.11
CA PRO A 192 -10.76 -7.89 20.37
C PRO A 192 -10.14 -9.26 20.06
N PRO A 193 -10.48 -10.33 20.80
CA PRO A 193 -9.95 -11.67 20.56
C PRO A 193 -10.15 -12.17 19.11
N GLY A 194 -11.26 -11.78 18.47
CA GLY A 194 -11.53 -12.09 17.07
C GLY A 194 -10.58 -11.41 16.07
N ASP A 195 -10.10 -10.21 16.39
CA ASP A 195 -9.16 -9.46 15.55
C ASP A 195 -7.74 -10.02 15.72
N VAL A 196 -7.38 -10.46 16.94
CA VAL A 196 -6.13 -11.20 17.19
C VAL A 196 -6.10 -12.53 16.43
N ALA A 197 -7.21 -13.29 16.44
CA ALA A 197 -7.31 -14.54 15.69
C ALA A 197 -7.13 -14.33 14.17
N ARG A 198 -7.74 -13.27 13.61
CA ARG A 198 -7.57 -12.89 12.19
C ARG A 198 -6.14 -12.47 11.85
N LEU A 199 -5.50 -11.70 12.74
CA LEU A 199 -4.10 -11.31 12.60
C LEU A 199 -3.18 -12.54 12.55
N MET A 200 -3.36 -13.48 13.47
CA MET A 200 -2.56 -14.71 13.52
C MET A 200 -2.83 -15.60 12.30
N ALA A 201 -4.08 -15.71 11.86
CA ALA A 201 -4.42 -16.43 10.63
C ALA A 201 -3.78 -15.81 9.38
N ALA A 202 -3.75 -14.49 9.26
CA ALA A 202 -3.11 -13.78 8.15
C ALA A 202 -1.56 -13.83 8.21
N ALA A 203 -0.97 -13.99 9.40
CA ALA A 203 0.47 -14.20 9.56
C ALA A 203 0.91 -15.64 9.20
N ILE A 204 0.01 -16.61 9.37
CA ILE A 204 0.27 -18.04 9.10
C ILE A 204 -0.14 -18.41 7.66
N GLY A 205 -1.12 -17.72 7.09
CA GLY A 205 -1.64 -17.97 5.74
C GLY A 205 -0.89 -17.16 4.68
N LYS A 206 -0.07 -17.84 3.87
CA LYS A 206 0.08 -17.46 2.46
C LYS A 206 -1.31 -17.59 1.82
N VAL A 207 -1.90 -16.47 1.40
CA VAL A 207 -2.98 -16.42 0.41
C VAL A 207 -2.53 -15.48 -0.68
#